data_AF-A0A7V6UVL8-F1
#
_entry.id   AF-A0A7V6UVL8-F1
#
_cell.length_a   1.000
_cell.length_b   1.000
_cell.length_c   1.000
_cell.angle_alpha   90.00
_cell.angle_beta   90.00
_cell.angle_gamma   90.00
#
_symmetry.space_group_name_H-M   'P 1'
#
loop_
_entity.id
_entity.type
_entity.pdbx_description
1 polymer ?
#
loop_
_entity_poly.entity_id
_entity_poly.type
_entity_poly.pdbx_seq_one_letter_code
_entity_poly.pdbx_strand_id
1 'polypeptide(L)'
;MAEIIFQFITYVLAIYGLINLVVNISGLFYKKSYSKDIKIKAVLFVKNCEDVIEGVIRNIFIGDFLRKVMSNRNLTVVDMGSTDRTLDILEIIERDYDAVEVLKESEKEKVFDFFDEIPEEK
;
A
#
# COMPACT_ATOMS: atom_id res chain seq x y z
N MET A 1 4.80 -44.92 -27.83
CA MET A 1 4.17 -43.68 -28.34
C MET A 1 3.49 -42.91 -27.21
N ALA A 2 2.44 -43.45 -26.57
CA ALA A 2 1.73 -42.77 -25.47
C ALA A 2 2.63 -42.42 -24.26
N GLU A 3 3.52 -43.33 -23.87
CA GLU A 3 4.46 -43.11 -22.76
C GLU A 3 5.44 -41.96 -23.02
N ILE A 4 5.95 -41.87 -24.25
CA ILE A 4 6.86 -40.79 -24.68
C ILE A 4 6.12 -39.44 -24.68
N ILE A 5 4.86 -39.42 -25.13
CA ILE A 5 4.01 -38.22 -25.11
C ILE A 5 3.75 -37.78 -23.66
N PHE A 6 3.45 -38.73 -22.77
CA PHE A 6 3.20 -38.44 -21.36
C PHE A 6 4.47 -37.93 -20.65
N GLN A 7 5.63 -38.54 -20.92
CA GLN A 7 6.92 -38.07 -20.43
C GLN A 7 7.22 -36.65 -20.92
N PHE A 8 7.00 -36.37 -22.21
CA PHE A 8 7.20 -35.04 -22.78
C PHE A 8 6.32 -33.97 -22.11
N ILE A 9 5.02 -34.25 -21.95
CA ILE A 9 4.10 -33.35 -21.24
C ILE A 9 4.57 -33.12 -19.80
N THR A 10 4.98 -34.19 -19.10
CA THR A 10 5.48 -34.10 -17.73
C THR A 10 6.72 -33.21 -17.64
N TYR A 11 7.66 -33.34 -18.58
CA TYR A 11 8.85 -32.48 -18.63
C TYR A 11 8.50 -31.02 -18.89
N VAL A 12 7.60 -30.74 -19.82
CA VAL A 12 7.15 -29.36 -20.11
C VAL A 12 6.51 -28.73 -18.88
N LEU A 13 5.63 -29.46 -18.19
CA LEU A 13 4.99 -28.99 -16.96
C LEU A 13 6.01 -28.79 -15.83
N ALA A 14 6.97 -29.71 -15.67
CA ALA A 14 7.99 -29.61 -14.64
C ALA A 14 8.92 -28.41 -14.86
N ILE A 15 9.36 -28.17 -16.09
CA ILE A 15 10.20 -27.00 -16.43
C ILE A 15 9.42 -25.70 -16.19
N TYR A 16 8.16 -25.64 -16.64
CA TYR A 16 7.32 -24.47 -16.42
C TYR A 16 7.07 -24.19 -14.93
N GLY A 17 6.81 -25.24 -14.14
CA GLY A 17 6.67 -25.15 -12.69
C GLY A 17 7.96 -24.67 -12.01
N LEU A 18 9.11 -25.19 -12.44
CA LEU A 18 10.42 -24.80 -11.92
C LEU A 18 10.73 -23.32 -12.21
N ILE A 19 10.47 -22.85 -13.44
CA ILE A 19 10.65 -21.44 -13.81
C ILE A 19 9.78 -20.54 -12.92
N ASN A 20 8.50 -20.87 -12.74
CA ASN A 20 7.60 -20.10 -11.87
C ASN A 20 8.06 -20.09 -10.40
N LEU A 21 8.55 -21.23 -9.91
CA LEU A 21 9.06 -21.33 -8.55
C LEU A 21 10.29 -20.44 -8.36
N VAL A 22 11.24 -20.44 -9.29
CA VAL A 22 12.44 -19.58 -9.24
C VAL A 22 12.07 -18.09 -9.32
N VAL A 23 11.14 -17.70 -10.20
CA VAL A 23 10.68 -16.32 -10.33
C VAL A 23 10.00 -15.83 -9.05
N ASN A 24 9.10 -16.64 -8.48
CA ASN A 24 8.40 -16.28 -7.24
C ASN A 24 9.35 -16.20 -6.05
N ILE A 25 10.28 -17.15 -5.91
CA ILE A 25 11.29 -17.12 -4.84
C ILE A 25 12.18 -15.88 -4.99
N SER A 26 12.65 -15.59 -6.20
CA SER A 26 13.44 -14.38 -6.47
C SER A 26 12.66 -13.12 -6.08
N GLY A 27 11.38 -13.03 -6.46
CA GLY A 27 10.51 -11.91 -6.10
C GLY A 27 10.37 -11.71 -4.59
N LEU A 28 10.38 -12.78 -3.78
CA LEU A 28 10.35 -12.68 -2.31
C LEU A 28 11.64 -12.07 -1.75
N PHE A 29 12.80 -12.37 -2.34
CA PHE A 29 14.09 -11.83 -1.91
C PHE A 29 14.27 -10.35 -2.31
N TYR A 30 13.88 -9.97 -3.53
CA TYR A 30 13.94 -8.56 -3.98
C TYR A 30 13.07 -7.64 -3.12
N LYS A 31 11.89 -8.12 -2.70
CA LYS A 31 10.94 -7.34 -1.89
C LYS A 31 11.43 -7.08 -0.46
N LYS A 32 12.32 -7.92 0.08
CA LYS A 32 12.88 -7.77 1.44
C LYS A 32 14.00 -6.74 1.51
N SER A 33 14.68 -6.44 0.40
CA SER A 33 15.82 -5.51 0.37
C SER A 33 15.42 -4.04 0.31
N TYR A 34 14.20 -3.72 -0.15
CA TYR A 34 13.71 -2.34 -0.27
C TYR A 34 13.24 -1.72 1.06
N SER A 35 13.03 -2.51 2.12
CA SER A 35 12.36 -2.04 3.35
C SER A 35 13.23 -1.28 4.35
N LYS A 36 14.48 -0.92 4.06
CA LYS A 36 15.35 -0.28 5.06
C LYS A 36 15.37 1.26 5.04
N ASP A 37 15.13 1.91 3.89
CA ASP A 37 15.33 3.37 3.78
C ASP A 37 14.29 4.09 2.89
N ILE A 38 13.06 3.58 2.77
CA ILE A 38 12.05 4.22 1.92
C ILE A 38 11.44 5.44 2.62
N LYS A 39 11.93 6.64 2.32
CA LYS A 39 11.41 7.92 2.84
C LYS A 39 10.13 8.38 2.11
N ILE A 40 9.13 7.51 1.96
CA ILE A 40 7.87 7.82 1.26
C ILE A 40 6.70 7.84 2.26
N LYS A 41 5.95 8.95 2.28
CA LYS A 41 4.68 9.14 2.99
C LYS A 41 3.55 9.27 1.97
N ALA A 42 2.47 8.49 2.11
CA ALA A 42 1.28 8.65 1.28
C ALA A 42 0.30 9.59 1.99
N VAL A 43 -0.19 10.57 1.24
CA VAL A 43 -1.12 11.58 1.73
C VAL A 43 -2.30 11.65 0.78
N LEU A 44 -3.51 11.55 1.31
CA LEU A 44 -4.75 11.66 0.55
C LEU A 44 -5.50 12.92 0.97
N PHE A 45 -5.59 13.90 0.07
CA PHE A 45 -6.40 15.10 0.28
C PHE A 45 -7.82 14.87 -0.20
N VAL A 46 -8.81 15.21 0.63
CA VAL A 46 -10.23 14.98 0.32
C VAL A 46 -11.07 16.19 0.68
N LYS A 47 -12.16 16.40 -0.08
CA LYS A 47 -13.14 17.44 0.21
C LYS A 47 -14.49 17.02 -0.36
N ASN A 48 -15.52 17.03 0.48
CA ASN A 48 -16.90 16.72 0.12
C ASN A 48 -17.04 15.40 -0.70
N CYS A 49 -16.55 14.29 -0.13
CA CYS A 49 -16.45 12.98 -0.80
C CYS A 49 -17.20 11.88 -0.03
N GLU A 50 -18.31 12.20 0.64
CA GLU A 50 -19.07 11.27 1.51
C GLU A 50 -19.34 9.89 0.86
N ASP A 51 -19.80 9.87 -0.39
CA ASP A 51 -20.25 8.64 -1.05
C ASP A 51 -19.11 7.71 -1.53
N VAL A 52 -17.89 8.24 -1.67
CA VAL A 52 -16.78 7.53 -2.34
C VAL A 52 -15.60 7.24 -1.43
N ILE A 53 -15.46 8.00 -0.32
CA ILE A 53 -14.25 7.98 0.50
C ILE A 53 -13.98 6.61 1.13
N GLU A 54 -15.01 5.91 1.61
CA GLU A 54 -14.84 4.57 2.18
C GLU A 54 -14.32 3.58 1.13
N GLY A 55 -14.89 3.60 -0.07
CA GLY A 55 -14.48 2.72 -1.17
C GLY A 55 -13.04 2.99 -1.62
N VAL A 56 -12.63 4.25 -1.67
CA VAL A 56 -11.25 4.65 -1.99
C VAL A 56 -10.29 4.10 -0.93
N ILE A 57 -10.55 4.37 0.35
CA ILE A 57 -9.65 3.94 1.43
C ILE A 57 -9.58 2.40 1.49
N ARG A 58 -10.72 1.70 1.41
CA ARG A 58 -10.77 0.24 1.41
C ARG A 58 -9.97 -0.36 0.26
N ASN A 59 -10.04 0.21 -0.94
CA ASN A 59 -9.24 -0.25 -2.09
C ASN A 59 -7.74 -0.03 -1.88
N ILE A 60 -7.35 1.10 -1.27
CA ILE A 60 -5.96 1.39 -0.94
C ILE A 60 -5.41 0.35 0.05
N PHE A 61 -6.21 -0.10 1.03
CA PHE A 61 -5.82 -1.14 1.99
C PHE A 61 -5.82 -2.57 1.43
N ILE A 62 -6.76 -2.91 0.55
CA ILE A 62 -6.80 -4.23 -0.09
C ILE A 62 -5.57 -4.45 -0.97
N GLY A 63 -5.03 -3.39 -1.57
CA GLY A 63 -3.72 -3.43 -2.19
C GLY A 63 -2.63 -3.49 -1.13
N ASP A 64 -1.82 -4.56 -1.13
CA ASP A 64 -0.48 -4.59 -0.48
C ASP A 64 0.44 -3.40 -0.88
N PHE A 65 -0.04 -2.46 -1.70
CA PHE A 65 0.61 -1.24 -2.16
C PHE A 65 1.15 -0.38 -1.01
N LEU A 66 0.32 -0.05 -0.01
CA LEU A 66 0.78 0.74 1.15
C LEU A 66 1.94 0.04 1.88
N ARG A 67 1.86 -1.28 2.01
CA ARG A 67 2.86 -2.11 2.67
C ARG A 67 4.15 -2.30 1.85
N LYS A 68 4.09 -2.09 0.53
CA LYS A 68 5.25 -2.13 -0.38
C LYS A 68 5.94 -0.77 -0.53
N VAL A 69 5.21 0.33 -0.37
CA VAL A 69 5.65 1.67 -0.76
C VAL A 69 5.97 2.57 0.44
N MET A 70 5.40 2.33 1.62
CA MET A 70 5.59 3.23 2.77
C MET A 70 6.51 2.65 3.84
N SER A 71 7.40 3.48 4.40
CA SER A 71 8.22 3.10 5.56
C SER A 71 7.40 2.91 6.82
N ASN A 72 6.45 3.81 7.08
CA ASN A 72 5.74 3.84 8.36
C ASN A 72 4.35 3.20 8.33
N ARG A 73 4.00 2.51 7.23
CA ARG A 73 2.74 1.78 7.00
C ARG A 73 1.44 2.57 7.20
N ASN A 74 1.50 3.85 7.49
CA ASN A 74 0.33 4.68 7.78
C ASN A 74 -0.03 5.61 6.62
N LEU A 75 -1.30 5.65 6.26
CA LEU A 75 -1.90 6.56 5.28
C LEU A 75 -2.41 7.80 6.01
N THR A 76 -1.87 8.98 5.70
CA THR A 76 -2.41 10.24 6.23
C THR A 76 -3.50 10.74 5.29
N VAL A 77 -4.72 10.95 5.78
CA VAL A 77 -5.85 11.51 5.04
C VAL A 77 -6.12 12.91 5.58
N VAL A 78 -6.17 13.91 4.72
CA VAL A 78 -6.40 15.30 5.10
C VAL A 78 -7.75 15.77 4.57
N ASP A 79 -8.68 16.05 5.46
CA ASP A 79 -9.95 16.69 5.14
C ASP A 79 -9.76 18.20 4.92
N MET A 80 -10.01 18.66 3.70
CA MET A 80 -9.85 20.06 3.30
C MET A 80 -11.12 20.89 3.54
N GLY A 81 -11.68 20.75 4.75
CA GLY A 81 -12.83 21.53 5.21
C GLY A 81 -14.12 21.10 4.53
N SER A 82 -14.47 19.81 4.67
CA SER A 82 -15.72 19.28 4.13
C SER A 82 -16.93 19.81 4.92
N THR A 83 -18.02 20.03 4.20
CA THR A 83 -19.31 20.48 4.78
C THR A 83 -20.34 19.37 4.87
N ASP A 84 -20.04 18.21 4.31
CA ASP A 84 -20.84 16.99 4.34
C ASP A 84 -20.34 16.03 5.45
N ARG A 85 -20.78 14.76 5.43
CA ARG A 85 -20.39 13.78 6.45
C ARG A 85 -19.05 13.10 6.15
N THR A 86 -18.24 13.64 5.23
CA THR A 86 -16.91 13.07 4.91
C THR A 86 -16.06 12.94 6.17
N LEU A 87 -16.02 13.97 7.03
CA LEU A 87 -15.22 13.95 8.24
C LEU A 87 -15.68 12.84 9.22
N ASP A 88 -16.99 12.70 9.41
CA ASP A 88 -17.55 11.64 10.28
C ASP A 88 -17.15 10.24 9.79
N ILE A 89 -17.17 10.03 8.47
CA ILE A 89 -16.77 8.75 7.85
C ILE A 89 -15.27 8.51 8.05
N LEU A 90 -14.44 9.54 7.87
CA LEU A 90 -13.00 9.44 8.09
C LEU A 90 -12.67 9.09 9.56
N GLU A 91 -13.32 9.71 10.54
CA GLU A 91 -13.14 9.41 11.97
C GLU A 91 -13.62 8.00 12.35
N ILE A 92 -14.56 7.42 11.61
CA ILE A 92 -14.92 5.99 11.76
C ILE A 92 -13.81 5.11 11.19
N ILE A 93 -13.34 5.42 9.98
CA ILE A 93 -12.28 4.66 9.30
C ILE A 93 -10.98 4.69 10.11
N GLU A 94 -10.61 5.82 10.70
CA GLU A 94 -9.44 5.95 11.57
C GLU A 94 -9.51 4.98 12.77
N ARG A 95 -10.71 4.78 13.33
CA ARG A 95 -10.92 3.82 14.43
C ARG A 95 -10.89 2.36 13.98
N ASP A 96 -11.33 2.09 12.75
CA ASP A 96 -11.37 0.74 12.19
C ASP A 96 -9.99 0.29 11.68
N TYR A 97 -9.11 1.23 11.33
CA TYR A 97 -7.79 0.98 10.76
C TYR A 97 -6.70 1.78 11.47
N ASP A 98 -5.92 1.12 12.34
CA ASP A 98 -4.75 1.70 13.05
C ASP A 98 -3.68 2.32 12.11
N ALA A 99 -3.75 2.00 10.81
CA ALA A 99 -2.85 2.46 9.77
C ALA A 99 -3.40 3.69 9.00
N VAL A 100 -4.48 4.31 9.46
CA VAL A 100 -5.00 5.58 8.93
C VAL A 100 -4.80 6.66 9.98
N GLU A 101 -4.36 7.83 9.56
CA GLU A 101 -4.31 9.04 10.36
C GLU A 101 -5.15 10.11 9.66
N VAL A 102 -6.11 10.70 10.35
CA VAL A 102 -6.99 11.74 9.79
C VAL A 102 -6.56 13.11 10.32
N LEU A 103 -6.28 14.03 9.41
CA LEU A 103 -5.97 15.43 9.70
C LEU A 103 -7.07 16.35 9.19
N LYS A 104 -7.38 17.37 9.98
CA LYS A 104 -8.29 18.45 9.56
C LYS A 104 -7.54 19.49 8.73
N GLU A 105 -8.27 20.35 8.03
CA GLU A 105 -7.68 21.41 7.20
C GLU A 105 -6.71 22.30 7.99
N SER A 106 -7.03 22.57 9.26
CA SER A 106 -6.19 23.34 10.19
C SER A 106 -4.85 22.68 10.50
N GLU A 107 -4.73 21.37 10.28
CA GLU A 107 -3.57 20.56 10.63
C GLU A 107 -2.80 20.07 9.39
N LYS A 108 -3.18 20.53 8.20
CA LYS A 108 -2.57 20.09 6.93
C LYS A 108 -1.05 20.25 6.87
N GLU A 109 -0.50 21.20 7.62
CA GLU A 109 0.95 21.45 7.66
C GLU A 109 1.73 20.32 8.33
N LYS A 110 1.10 19.58 9.27
CA LYS A 110 1.70 18.40 9.92
C LYS A 110 2.07 17.28 8.94
N VAL A 111 1.52 17.32 7.73
CA VAL A 111 1.91 16.41 6.66
C VAL A 111 3.40 16.52 6.37
N PHE A 112 3.95 17.74 6.40
CA PHE A 112 5.32 18.05 6.02
C PHE A 112 6.34 17.77 7.13
N ASP A 113 5.94 17.85 8.40
CA ASP A 113 6.78 17.56 9.57
C ASP A 113 7.52 16.22 9.46
N PHE A 114 6.89 15.22 8.81
CA PHE A 114 7.49 13.91 8.57
C PHE A 114 8.83 13.99 7.83
N PHE A 115 9.01 14.95 6.93
CA PHE A 115 10.24 15.11 6.16
C PHE A 115 11.30 15.93 6.92
N ASP A 116 10.88 16.79 7.84
CA ASP A 116 11.78 17.62 8.66
C ASP A 116 12.49 16.81 9.76
N GLU A 117 11.85 15.73 10.23
CA GLU A 117 12.44 14.79 11.21
C GLU A 117 13.45 13.81 10.60
N ILE A 118 13.54 13.73 9.27
CA ILE A 118 14.47 12.85 8.58
C ILE A 118 15.86 13.50 8.60
N PRO A 119 16.88 12.89 9.24
CA PRO A 119 18.22 13.44 9.21
C PRO A 119 18.70 13.58 7.76
N GLU A 120 19.20 14.77 7.40
CA GLU A 120 19.98 14.93 6.18
C GLU A 120 21.22 14.04 6.30
N GLU A 121 21.31 13.01 5.47
CA GLU A 121 22.57 12.29 5.28
C GLU A 121 23.57 13.27 4.68
N LYS A 122 24.62 13.59 5.45
CA LYS A 122 25.79 14.34 4.97
C LYS A 122 26.65 13.51 4.02
#